data_AF-A0A497RWC2-F1
#
_entry.id   AF-A0A497RWC2-F1
#
_cell.length_a   1.000
_cell.length_b   1.000
_cell.length_c   1.000
_cell.angle_alpha   90.00
_cell.angle_beta   90.00
_cell.angle_gamma   90.00
#
_symmetry.space_group_name_H-M   'P 1'
#
loop_
_entity.id
_entity.type
_entity.pdbx_description
1 polymer ?
#
loop_
_entity_poly.entity_id
_entity_poly.type
_entity_poly.pdbx_seq_one_letter_code
_entity_poly.pdbx_strand_id
1 'polypeptide(L)'
;FWHREWNDEETSGADHTDHYNSDAYYFTCDGTNWKHLGDLGNPGSTWTKVTVNITADPDWCGTADSNFKIKFTQYDNYALTSDGRGFDDINITYTAPGGQEANRTPITYSDINLDTYESLDNITVTVYVSYYNNSGSQANGNTNPTLWLEVYNGTDWVDEGSFSVTGTGNFSITVTTPSVLQSWKTEANRDIRISARYMDYNDSTHYDQINWTGVWVDVFSEQEFLNDSFREFNSSICLNDTVCWSNVTKTVTSQVGATIKWMVYARDLVGNWNQTPIYSYVTTSEEVTTTTLPNIMSIFETYLRRRG
;
A
#
# COMPACT_ATOMS: atom_id res chain seq x y z
N PHE A 1 -10.02 33.86 -3.47
CA PHE A 1 -8.95 34.75 -3.92
C PHE A 1 -8.99 36.04 -3.12
N TRP A 2 -7.96 36.87 -3.19
CA TRP A 2 -7.95 38.22 -2.67
C TRP A 2 -7.86 39.22 -3.82
N HIS A 3 -8.45 40.40 -3.66
CA HIS A 3 -8.32 41.48 -4.63
C HIS A 3 -8.25 42.86 -3.96
N ARG A 4 -7.69 43.84 -4.67
CA ARG A 4 -7.61 45.27 -4.27
C ARG A 4 -7.72 46.16 -5.49
N GLU A 5 -8.01 47.45 -5.31
CA GLU A 5 -8.14 48.43 -6.40
C GLU A 5 -7.36 49.74 -6.15
N TRP A 6 -7.15 50.54 -7.21
CA TRP A 6 -6.37 51.79 -7.22
C TRP A 6 -7.14 52.99 -7.79
N ASN A 7 -8.38 53.21 -7.35
CA ASN A 7 -9.36 54.16 -7.89
C ASN A 7 -9.87 53.81 -9.30
N ASP A 8 -10.05 52.51 -9.55
CA ASP A 8 -10.65 51.98 -10.77
C ASP A 8 -12.15 52.38 -10.84
N GLU A 9 -12.68 52.62 -12.04
CA GLU A 9 -14.12 52.80 -12.21
C GLU A 9 -14.85 51.46 -11.99
N GLU A 10 -16.06 51.50 -11.40
CA GLU A 10 -16.83 50.29 -11.15
C GLU A 10 -17.74 49.97 -12.32
N THR A 11 -17.51 48.81 -12.95
CA THR A 11 -18.36 48.32 -14.04
C THR A 11 -18.93 46.92 -13.77
N SER A 12 -20.26 46.83 -13.80
CA SER A 12 -20.99 45.59 -13.52
C SER A 12 -20.90 44.59 -14.67
N GLY A 13 -20.74 43.31 -14.34
CA GLY A 13 -20.74 42.20 -15.29
C GLY A 13 -22.13 41.70 -15.68
N ALA A 14 -22.17 40.92 -16.76
CA ALA A 14 -23.31 40.10 -17.17
C ALA A 14 -22.85 38.85 -17.94
N ASP A 15 -23.75 37.89 -18.08
CA ASP A 15 -23.56 36.73 -18.97
C ASP A 15 -23.22 37.15 -20.40
N HIS A 16 -22.26 36.47 -21.03
CA HIS A 16 -21.74 36.85 -22.34
C HIS A 16 -21.03 35.70 -23.07
N THR A 17 -20.85 35.83 -24.38
CA THR A 17 -20.17 34.82 -25.23
C THR A 17 -18.73 35.17 -25.57
N ASP A 18 -18.31 36.41 -25.36
CA ASP A 18 -17.01 36.92 -25.82
C ASP A 18 -16.23 37.60 -24.70
N HIS A 19 -15.67 38.78 -24.96
CA HIS A 19 -15.18 39.68 -23.93
C HIS A 19 -16.31 40.60 -23.49
N TYR A 20 -16.38 40.87 -22.19
CA TYR A 20 -17.30 41.86 -21.62
C TYR A 20 -16.46 42.85 -20.82
N ASN A 21 -16.70 44.13 -21.09
CA ASN A 21 -16.02 45.25 -20.47
C ASN A 21 -16.61 45.47 -19.08
N SER A 22 -16.15 44.69 -18.09
CA SER A 22 -16.56 44.81 -16.70
C SER A 22 -15.47 44.47 -15.69
N ASP A 23 -15.71 44.80 -14.44
CA ASP A 23 -14.92 44.41 -13.26
C ASP A 23 -15.62 43.27 -12.53
N ALA A 24 -15.47 42.06 -13.05
CA ALA A 24 -16.24 40.93 -12.61
C ALA A 24 -15.44 39.63 -12.70
N TYR A 25 -16.01 38.57 -12.14
CA TYR A 25 -15.49 37.22 -12.26
C TYR A 25 -16.58 36.27 -12.76
N TYR A 26 -16.13 35.29 -13.53
CA TYR A 26 -17.00 34.43 -14.34
C TYR A 26 -16.52 32.99 -14.29
N PHE A 27 -17.43 32.07 -14.63
CA PHE A 27 -17.07 30.73 -15.07
C PHE A 27 -17.64 30.44 -16.45
N THR A 28 -17.15 29.38 -17.09
CA THR A 28 -17.76 28.79 -18.28
C THR A 28 -17.64 27.28 -18.15
N CYS A 29 -18.65 26.57 -18.65
CA CYS A 29 -18.64 25.11 -18.73
C CYS A 29 -18.27 24.58 -20.12
N ASP A 30 -18.51 25.37 -21.18
CA ASP A 30 -18.29 24.97 -22.57
C ASP A 30 -17.11 25.71 -23.22
N GLY A 31 -16.47 26.61 -22.47
CA GLY A 31 -15.34 27.39 -22.91
C GLY A 31 -15.70 28.62 -23.73
N THR A 32 -16.99 28.88 -23.98
CA THR A 32 -17.48 29.98 -24.83
C THR A 32 -18.55 30.84 -24.15
N ASN A 33 -19.52 30.24 -23.46
CA ASN A 33 -20.56 30.97 -22.71
C ASN A 33 -20.08 31.24 -21.28
N TRP A 34 -19.87 32.51 -20.96
CA TRP A 34 -19.40 32.97 -19.66
C TRP A 34 -20.55 33.42 -18.78
N LYS A 35 -20.60 32.85 -17.59
CA LYS A 35 -21.62 33.01 -16.55
C LYS A 35 -21.12 33.90 -15.43
N HIS A 36 -21.88 34.96 -15.15
CA HIS A 36 -21.52 35.98 -14.17
C HIS A 36 -21.65 35.43 -12.74
N LEU A 37 -20.53 35.39 -12.02
CA LEU A 37 -20.50 34.94 -10.61
C LEU A 37 -20.60 36.10 -9.61
N GLY A 38 -20.29 37.32 -10.06
CA GLY A 38 -20.35 38.52 -9.25
C GLY A 38 -19.41 39.62 -9.74
N ASP A 39 -19.68 40.81 -9.24
CA ASP A 39 -18.88 42.00 -9.48
C ASP A 39 -17.77 42.11 -8.44
N LEU A 40 -16.62 42.66 -8.85
CA LEU A 40 -15.49 42.88 -7.95
C LEU A 40 -15.80 44.01 -6.96
N GLY A 41 -16.62 45.00 -7.34
CA GLY A 41 -16.95 46.13 -6.47
C GLY A 41 -15.73 46.97 -6.11
N ASN A 42 -15.90 47.92 -5.18
CA ASN A 42 -14.83 48.82 -4.74
C ASN A 42 -14.26 48.39 -3.37
N PRO A 43 -13.23 47.52 -3.32
CA PRO A 43 -12.56 47.12 -2.07
C PRO A 43 -11.60 48.20 -1.53
N GLY A 44 -11.42 49.33 -2.23
CA GLY A 44 -10.36 50.29 -1.95
C GLY A 44 -8.95 49.71 -2.12
N SER A 45 -7.98 50.42 -1.54
CA SER A 45 -6.56 50.03 -1.52
C SER A 45 -6.23 48.83 -0.62
N THR A 46 -7.21 48.24 0.04
CA THR A 46 -7.04 47.08 0.94
C THR A 46 -7.32 45.76 0.24
N TRP A 47 -6.48 44.76 0.49
CA TRP A 47 -6.73 43.40 0.04
C TRP A 47 -7.98 42.84 0.73
N THR A 48 -9.00 42.52 -0.06
CA THR A 48 -10.28 41.96 0.37
C THR A 48 -10.42 40.53 -0.12
N LYS A 49 -10.85 39.62 0.76
CA LYS A 49 -11.04 38.21 0.43
C LYS A 49 -12.40 37.97 -0.20
N VAL A 50 -12.41 37.33 -1.37
CA VAL A 50 -13.62 36.84 -2.03
C VAL A 50 -13.63 35.32 -2.00
N THR A 51 -14.75 34.76 -1.56
CA THR A 51 -15.03 33.33 -1.54
C THR A 51 -16.33 33.10 -2.30
N VAL A 52 -16.27 32.34 -3.39
CA VAL A 52 -17.44 32.03 -4.22
C VAL A 52 -17.65 30.53 -4.28
N ASN A 53 -18.91 30.11 -4.22
CA ASN A 53 -19.31 28.73 -4.47
C ASN A 53 -19.90 28.63 -5.88
N ILE A 54 -19.07 28.26 -6.86
CA ILE A 54 -19.47 28.18 -8.28
C ILE A 54 -20.61 27.17 -8.48
N THR A 55 -20.61 26.06 -7.75
CA THR A 55 -21.64 25.02 -7.92
C THR A 55 -23.00 25.39 -7.32
N ALA A 56 -23.08 26.51 -6.59
CA ALA A 56 -24.34 27.07 -6.12
C ALA A 56 -24.97 28.05 -7.14
N ASP A 57 -24.23 28.38 -8.20
CA ASP A 57 -24.73 29.26 -9.25
C ASP A 57 -25.84 28.56 -10.08
N PRO A 58 -26.96 29.25 -10.39
CA PRO A 58 -28.05 28.66 -11.18
C PRO A 58 -27.64 28.16 -12.57
N ASP A 59 -26.56 28.70 -13.14
CA ASP A 59 -26.05 28.33 -14.45
C ASP A 59 -24.97 27.23 -14.39
N TRP A 60 -24.72 26.64 -13.21
CA TRP A 60 -23.80 25.53 -13.07
C TRP A 60 -24.25 24.31 -13.89
N CYS A 61 -23.38 23.84 -14.79
CA CYS A 61 -23.67 22.73 -15.71
C CYS A 61 -23.53 21.33 -15.10
N GLY A 62 -23.17 21.22 -13.82
CA GLY A 62 -22.99 19.94 -13.12
C GLY A 62 -21.60 19.33 -13.24
N THR A 63 -20.75 19.76 -14.17
CA THR A 63 -19.42 19.17 -14.42
C THR A 63 -18.33 20.21 -14.67
N ALA A 64 -17.10 19.92 -14.23
CA ALA A 64 -15.90 20.68 -14.60
C ALA A 64 -14.99 19.78 -15.45
N ASP A 65 -15.09 19.89 -16.77
CA ASP A 65 -14.27 19.13 -17.72
C ASP A 65 -13.12 19.99 -18.30
N SER A 66 -12.49 19.55 -19.39
CA SER A 66 -11.41 20.28 -20.07
C SER A 66 -11.84 21.65 -20.65
N ASN A 67 -13.14 21.91 -20.78
CA ASN A 67 -13.68 23.17 -21.27
C ASN A 67 -13.98 24.15 -20.13
N PHE A 68 -14.06 23.67 -18.88
CA PHE A 68 -14.34 24.51 -17.73
C PHE A 68 -13.22 25.52 -17.49
N LYS A 69 -13.58 26.80 -17.35
CA LYS A 69 -12.62 27.88 -17.09
C LYS A 69 -13.23 28.90 -16.12
N ILE A 70 -12.35 29.60 -15.41
CA ILE A 70 -12.67 30.77 -14.59
C ILE A 70 -11.99 31.97 -15.23
N LYS A 71 -12.69 33.11 -15.27
CA LYS A 71 -12.16 34.37 -15.81
C LYS A 71 -12.35 35.48 -14.78
N PHE A 72 -11.33 36.31 -14.64
CA PHE A 72 -11.39 37.59 -13.97
C PHE A 72 -11.25 38.66 -15.05
N THR A 73 -12.10 39.69 -15.00
CA THR A 73 -12.03 40.82 -15.92
C THR A 73 -11.83 42.10 -15.13
N GLN A 74 -11.18 43.04 -15.80
CA GLN A 74 -11.11 44.43 -15.40
C GLN A 74 -11.41 45.24 -16.66
N TYR A 75 -12.25 46.25 -16.55
CA TYR A 75 -12.46 47.22 -17.62
C TYR A 75 -11.83 48.55 -17.25
N ASP A 76 -10.76 48.86 -17.97
CA ASP A 76 -9.92 50.01 -17.65
C ASP A 76 -9.67 50.85 -18.90
N ASN A 77 -9.57 52.15 -18.71
CA ASN A 77 -9.25 53.17 -19.70
C ASN A 77 -7.81 53.70 -19.55
N TYR A 78 -7.10 53.32 -18.49
CA TYR A 78 -5.74 53.77 -18.16
C TYR A 78 -4.82 52.57 -17.84
N ALA A 79 -3.60 52.85 -17.38
CA ALA A 79 -2.56 51.85 -17.18
C ALA A 79 -2.23 51.71 -15.69
N LEU A 80 -1.95 50.47 -15.26
CA LEU A 80 -1.80 49.97 -13.87
C LEU A 80 -1.10 50.88 -12.82
N THR A 81 -0.27 51.84 -13.22
CA THR A 81 0.35 52.78 -12.26
C THR A 81 -0.56 53.94 -11.85
N SER A 82 -1.67 54.15 -12.56
CA SER A 82 -2.64 55.24 -12.31
C SER A 82 -3.89 54.73 -11.61
N ASP A 83 -4.36 53.56 -12.03
CA ASP A 83 -5.59 52.89 -11.63
C ASP A 83 -5.49 51.39 -11.95
N GLY A 84 -6.43 50.65 -11.36
CA GLY A 84 -6.72 49.29 -11.76
C GLY A 84 -6.83 48.29 -10.63
N ARG A 85 -6.64 47.00 -10.93
CA ARG A 85 -6.92 45.92 -9.97
C ARG A 85 -5.77 44.92 -9.81
N GLY A 86 -5.64 44.40 -8.59
CA GLY A 86 -4.71 43.32 -8.26
C GLY A 86 -5.45 42.10 -7.75
N PHE A 87 -4.99 40.90 -8.12
CA PHE A 87 -5.49 39.62 -7.63
C PHE A 87 -4.35 38.82 -7.00
N ASP A 88 -4.63 38.13 -5.91
CA ASP A 88 -3.65 37.27 -5.23
C ASP A 88 -4.33 36.05 -4.60
N ASP A 89 -3.55 35.04 -4.22
CA ASP A 89 -4.00 33.86 -3.47
C ASP A 89 -5.25 33.20 -4.11
N ILE A 90 -5.20 33.02 -5.43
CA ILE A 90 -6.25 32.31 -6.18
C ILE A 90 -6.14 30.84 -5.84
N ASN A 91 -7.08 30.37 -5.02
CA ASN A 91 -7.21 28.97 -4.64
C ASN A 91 -8.53 28.40 -5.17
N ILE A 92 -8.46 27.25 -5.84
CA ILE A 92 -9.62 26.53 -6.38
C ILE A 92 -9.68 25.17 -5.70
N THR A 93 -10.78 24.91 -4.99
CA THR A 93 -11.07 23.60 -4.40
C THR A 93 -12.23 22.99 -5.15
N TYR A 94 -12.04 21.80 -5.71
CA TYR A 94 -13.11 21.02 -6.33
C TYR A 94 -13.18 19.65 -5.66
N THR A 95 -14.38 19.19 -5.37
CA THR A 95 -14.62 17.78 -5.09
C THR A 95 -14.97 17.15 -6.42
N ALA A 96 -14.03 16.42 -7.02
CA ALA A 96 -14.37 15.58 -8.16
C ALA A 96 -15.54 14.69 -7.73
N PRO A 97 -16.63 14.56 -8.52
CA PRO A 97 -17.46 13.38 -8.38
C PRO A 97 -16.49 12.21 -8.54
N GLY A 98 -16.26 11.46 -7.45
CA GLY A 98 -15.61 10.18 -7.57
C GLY A 98 -16.44 9.40 -8.59
N GLY A 99 -15.85 9.06 -9.73
CA GLY A 99 -16.56 8.24 -10.71
C GLY A 99 -17.15 7.03 -10.01
N GLN A 100 -18.32 6.58 -10.44
CA GLN A 100 -18.84 5.31 -9.96
C GLN A 100 -17.77 4.23 -10.20
N GLU A 101 -17.53 3.39 -9.20
CA GLU A 101 -16.57 2.29 -9.27
C GLU A 101 -15.10 2.74 -9.50
N ALA A 102 -14.72 3.93 -9.02
CA ALA A 102 -13.39 4.46 -9.30
C ALA A 102 -12.27 3.71 -8.55
N ASN A 103 -11.20 3.38 -9.28
CA ASN A 103 -9.96 2.87 -8.68
C ASN A 103 -9.05 4.04 -8.30
N ARG A 104 -8.44 3.95 -7.12
CA ARG A 104 -7.51 4.95 -6.61
C ARG A 104 -6.07 4.57 -6.91
N THR A 105 -5.21 5.57 -7.01
CA THR A 105 -3.77 5.38 -7.16
C THR A 105 -3.24 4.50 -6.01
N PRO A 106 -2.46 3.46 -6.30
CA PRO A 106 -1.89 2.61 -5.27
C PRO A 106 -0.92 3.37 -4.35
N ILE A 107 -0.86 2.97 -3.08
CA ILE A 107 0.21 3.31 -2.15
C ILE A 107 1.23 2.18 -2.17
N THR A 108 2.49 2.52 -2.45
CA THR A 108 3.60 1.57 -2.54
C THR A 108 4.37 1.49 -1.23
N TYR A 109 4.75 0.28 -0.84
CA TYR A 109 5.68 -0.04 0.24
C TYR A 109 6.85 -0.78 -0.38
N SER A 110 7.99 -0.11 -0.45
CA SER A 110 9.20 -0.63 -1.11
C SER A 110 10.21 -1.14 -0.11
N ASP A 111 11.09 -2.01 -0.60
CA ASP A 111 12.25 -2.54 0.10
C ASP A 111 11.87 -3.08 1.48
N ILE A 112 10.85 -3.96 1.53
CA ILE A 112 10.40 -4.55 2.79
C ILE A 112 11.57 -5.35 3.39
N ASN A 113 12.14 -4.78 4.46
CA ASN A 113 13.31 -5.33 5.13
C ASN A 113 12.93 -6.61 5.87
N LEU A 114 13.47 -7.72 5.38
CA LEU A 114 13.29 -9.07 5.89
C LEU A 114 14.64 -9.79 5.80
N ASP A 115 14.79 -10.89 6.53
CA ASP A 115 15.97 -11.75 6.37
C ASP A 115 16.09 -12.27 4.92
N THR A 116 17.29 -12.69 4.53
CA THR A 116 17.50 -13.35 3.23
C THR A 116 17.03 -14.80 3.28
N TYR A 117 16.26 -15.23 2.28
CA TYR A 117 15.69 -16.58 2.21
C TYR A 117 16.09 -17.26 0.89
N GLU A 118 16.58 -18.51 0.93
CA GLU A 118 16.87 -19.29 -0.29
C GLU A 118 15.61 -19.77 -1.02
N SER A 119 14.55 -20.04 -0.27
CA SER A 119 13.23 -20.42 -0.78
C SER A 119 12.13 -19.69 -0.03
N LEU A 120 11.07 -19.34 -0.74
CA LEU A 120 9.85 -18.75 -0.18
C LEU A 120 8.70 -19.68 -0.53
N ASP A 121 7.95 -20.12 0.48
CA ASP A 121 6.76 -20.94 0.31
C ASP A 121 5.56 -20.05 -0.01
N ASN A 122 5.38 -18.99 0.79
CA ASN A 122 4.35 -17.99 0.59
C ASN A 122 4.66 -16.70 1.37
N ILE A 123 4.00 -15.63 0.96
CA ILE A 123 4.01 -14.33 1.64
C ILE A 123 2.57 -14.05 2.07
N THR A 124 2.34 -13.63 3.30
CA THR A 124 1.03 -13.16 3.75
C THR A 124 1.09 -11.67 4.00
N VAL A 125 0.28 -10.92 3.26
CA VAL A 125 0.12 -9.48 3.47
C VAL A 125 -1.16 -9.26 4.24
N THR A 126 -1.08 -8.57 5.37
CA THR A 126 -2.23 -8.23 6.22
C THR A 126 -2.38 -6.72 6.30
N VAL A 127 -3.59 -6.21 6.12
CA VAL A 127 -3.94 -4.79 6.26
C VAL A 127 -4.96 -4.63 7.37
N TYR A 128 -4.72 -3.67 8.27
CA TYR A 128 -5.70 -3.26 9.27
C TYR A 128 -6.48 -2.04 8.78
N VAL A 129 -7.73 -2.28 8.38
CA VAL A 129 -8.70 -1.26 8.00
C VAL A 129 -9.24 -0.61 9.27
N SER A 130 -8.91 0.67 9.45
CA SER A 130 -9.26 1.46 10.63
C SER A 130 -10.59 2.21 10.46
N TYR A 131 -11.01 2.44 9.22
CA TYR A 131 -12.29 3.06 8.90
C TYR A 131 -12.83 2.51 7.58
N TYR A 132 -14.13 2.26 7.54
CA TYR A 132 -14.82 1.74 6.37
C TYR A 132 -16.22 2.36 6.27
N ASN A 133 -16.49 3.00 5.15
CA ASN A 133 -17.78 3.57 4.79
C ASN A 133 -18.06 3.21 3.33
N ASN A 134 -19.14 2.49 3.07
CA ASN A 134 -19.62 2.12 1.74
C ASN A 134 -20.96 2.78 1.38
N SER A 135 -21.28 3.92 2.02
CA SER A 135 -22.55 4.61 1.80
C SER A 135 -22.73 5.10 0.36
N GLY A 136 -21.63 5.39 -0.35
CA GLY A 136 -21.65 5.73 -1.77
C GLY A 136 -22.13 4.55 -2.59
N SER A 137 -21.53 3.38 -2.40
CA SER A 137 -21.94 2.16 -3.13
C SER A 137 -23.35 1.72 -2.77
N GLN A 138 -23.74 1.83 -1.49
CA GLN A 138 -25.10 1.48 -1.07
C GLN A 138 -26.15 2.38 -1.72
N ALA A 139 -25.90 3.70 -1.78
CA ALA A 139 -26.80 4.65 -2.41
C ALA A 139 -26.89 4.44 -3.93
N ASN A 140 -25.79 4.04 -4.57
CA ASN A 140 -25.73 3.72 -6.00
C ASN A 140 -26.26 2.31 -6.35
N GLY A 141 -26.34 1.40 -5.38
CA GLY A 141 -26.80 0.03 -5.59
C GLY A 141 -25.80 -0.85 -6.35
N ASN A 142 -24.49 -0.63 -6.16
CA ASN A 142 -23.41 -1.26 -6.92
C ASN A 142 -22.34 -1.91 -6.00
N THR A 143 -21.12 -2.09 -6.51
CA THR A 143 -20.05 -2.85 -5.83
C THR A 143 -19.50 -2.06 -4.66
N ASN A 144 -19.38 -2.70 -3.51
CA ASN A 144 -18.77 -2.07 -2.34
C ASN A 144 -17.26 -1.83 -2.53
N PRO A 145 -16.70 -0.77 -1.91
CA PRO A 145 -15.29 -0.47 -2.01
C PRO A 145 -14.46 -1.56 -1.33
N THR A 146 -13.26 -1.80 -1.84
CA THR A 146 -12.33 -2.77 -1.25
C THR A 146 -10.89 -2.30 -1.40
N LEU A 147 -9.96 -3.01 -0.76
CA LEU A 147 -8.53 -2.89 -1.01
C LEU A 147 -8.07 -4.00 -1.96
N TRP A 148 -7.04 -3.71 -2.74
CA TRP A 148 -6.48 -4.61 -3.73
C TRP A 148 -4.96 -4.67 -3.62
N LEU A 149 -4.41 -5.88 -3.63
CA LEU A 149 -2.97 -6.13 -3.52
C LEU A 149 -2.34 -6.35 -4.89
N GLU A 150 -1.23 -5.68 -5.13
CA GLU A 150 -0.31 -6.02 -6.19
C GLU A 150 1.10 -6.16 -5.61
N VAL A 151 1.86 -7.13 -6.11
CA VAL A 151 3.20 -7.46 -5.62
C VAL A 151 4.20 -7.43 -6.75
N TYR A 152 5.34 -6.79 -6.53
CA TYR A 152 6.37 -6.67 -7.56
C TYR A 152 7.13 -7.99 -7.72
N ASN A 153 7.33 -8.43 -8.96
CA ASN A 153 8.08 -9.64 -9.27
C ASN A 153 9.49 -9.34 -9.83
N GLY A 154 10.03 -8.14 -9.61
CA GLY A 154 11.31 -7.72 -10.17
C GLY A 154 11.26 -7.20 -11.61
N THR A 155 10.12 -7.32 -12.29
CA THR A 155 9.90 -6.76 -13.64
C THR A 155 8.59 -5.97 -13.69
N ASP A 156 7.50 -6.58 -13.25
CA ASP A 156 6.14 -6.05 -13.30
C ASP A 156 5.42 -6.19 -11.95
N TRP A 157 4.32 -5.44 -11.81
CA TRP A 157 3.37 -5.60 -10.71
C TRP A 157 2.41 -6.73 -11.03
N VAL A 158 2.36 -7.73 -10.15
CA VAL A 158 1.49 -8.89 -10.25
C VAL A 158 0.24 -8.65 -9.43
N ASP A 159 -0.92 -8.87 -10.03
CA ASP A 159 -2.23 -8.79 -9.36
C ASP A 159 -2.42 -10.01 -8.43
N GLU A 160 -2.51 -9.77 -7.13
CA GLU A 160 -2.74 -10.80 -6.09
C GLU A 160 -4.18 -10.76 -5.53
N GLY A 161 -5.03 -9.87 -6.06
CA GLY A 161 -6.46 -9.87 -5.81
C GLY A 161 -6.96 -8.93 -4.72
N SER A 162 -8.26 -9.10 -4.41
CA SER A 162 -9.02 -8.30 -3.44
C SER A 162 -8.82 -8.80 -2.00
N PHE A 163 -8.62 -7.86 -1.07
CA PHE A 163 -8.69 -8.14 0.37
C PHE A 163 -10.11 -8.47 0.85
N SER A 164 -11.11 -8.31 -0.01
CA SER A 164 -12.53 -8.56 0.30
C SER A 164 -12.99 -7.81 1.55
N VAL A 165 -12.64 -6.51 1.61
CA VAL A 165 -12.93 -5.67 2.78
C VAL A 165 -14.45 -5.51 2.92
N THR A 166 -14.96 -5.78 4.12
CA THR A 166 -16.39 -5.69 4.45
C THR A 166 -16.67 -4.82 5.68
N GLY A 167 -15.63 -4.23 6.25
CA GLY A 167 -15.70 -3.44 7.48
C GLY A 167 -14.31 -3.10 8.01
N THR A 168 -14.24 -2.72 9.28
CA THR A 168 -12.96 -2.49 9.99
C THR A 168 -12.38 -3.81 10.50
N GLY A 169 -11.05 -3.94 10.52
CA GLY A 169 -10.35 -5.13 11.02
C GLY A 169 -9.17 -5.53 10.16
N ASN A 170 -8.65 -6.73 10.43
CA ASN A 170 -7.55 -7.32 9.67
C ASN A 170 -8.09 -8.09 8.46
N PHE A 171 -7.51 -7.83 7.29
CA PHE A 171 -7.77 -8.56 6.06
C PHE A 171 -6.43 -9.01 5.47
N SER A 172 -6.36 -10.25 4.99
CA SER A 172 -5.09 -10.85 4.57
C SER A 172 -5.21 -11.51 3.20
N ILE A 173 -4.12 -11.46 2.43
CA ILE A 173 -3.94 -12.22 1.20
C ILE A 173 -2.66 -13.06 1.33
N THR A 174 -2.78 -14.35 1.02
CA THR A 174 -1.64 -15.26 0.90
C THR A 174 -1.21 -15.32 -0.56
N VAL A 175 0.01 -14.86 -0.82
CA VAL A 175 0.66 -14.84 -2.12
C VAL A 175 1.45 -16.13 -2.30
N THR A 176 1.06 -16.91 -3.29
CA THR A 176 1.75 -18.15 -3.70
C THR A 176 2.28 -18.08 -5.13
N THR A 177 2.21 -16.90 -5.76
CA THR A 177 2.58 -16.74 -7.18
C THR A 177 4.07 -17.01 -7.40
N PRO A 178 4.45 -18.02 -8.21
CA PRO A 178 5.86 -18.44 -8.29
C PRO A 178 6.84 -17.37 -8.76
N SER A 179 6.42 -16.48 -9.67
CA SER A 179 7.27 -15.38 -10.16
C SER A 179 7.56 -14.35 -9.06
N VAL A 180 6.59 -14.07 -8.20
CA VAL A 180 6.77 -13.21 -7.02
C VAL A 180 7.74 -13.87 -6.05
N LEU A 181 7.46 -15.13 -5.64
CA LEU A 181 8.27 -15.85 -4.66
C LEU A 181 9.73 -16.03 -5.10
N GLN A 182 9.97 -16.24 -6.39
CA GLN A 182 11.33 -16.36 -6.90
C GLN A 182 12.08 -15.03 -6.88
N SER A 183 11.41 -13.92 -7.22
CA SER A 183 12.05 -12.60 -7.29
C SER A 183 12.22 -11.92 -5.95
N TRP A 184 11.33 -12.17 -4.98
CA TRP A 184 11.38 -11.65 -3.61
C TRP A 184 12.53 -12.19 -2.76
N LYS A 185 13.31 -13.15 -3.29
CA LYS A 185 14.61 -13.54 -2.74
C LYS A 185 15.61 -12.38 -2.75
N THR A 186 15.49 -11.48 -3.72
CA THR A 186 16.28 -10.25 -3.82
C THR A 186 15.56 -9.12 -3.09
N GLU A 187 16.24 -8.48 -2.13
CA GLU A 187 15.66 -7.43 -1.27
C GLU A 187 15.05 -6.27 -2.08
N ALA A 188 15.74 -5.80 -3.12
CA ALA A 188 15.28 -4.71 -3.98
C ALA A 188 14.00 -5.00 -4.80
N ASN A 189 13.50 -6.24 -4.75
CA ASN A 189 12.25 -6.63 -5.40
C ASN A 189 11.08 -6.75 -4.40
N ARG A 190 11.32 -6.57 -3.10
CA ARG A 190 10.34 -6.83 -2.03
C ARG A 190 9.38 -5.65 -1.86
N ASP A 191 8.61 -5.44 -2.91
CA ASP A 191 7.72 -4.30 -3.03
C ASP A 191 6.27 -4.78 -3.15
N ILE A 192 5.39 -4.14 -2.38
CA ILE A 192 3.93 -4.30 -2.52
C ILE A 192 3.31 -2.94 -2.79
N ARG A 193 2.14 -2.95 -3.41
CA ARG A 193 1.28 -1.77 -3.46
C ARG A 193 -0.16 -2.15 -3.19
N ILE A 194 -0.85 -1.24 -2.53
CA ILE A 194 -2.25 -1.42 -2.15
C ILE A 194 -3.05 -0.26 -2.74
N SER A 195 -4.12 -0.58 -3.46
CA SER A 195 -5.05 0.42 -4.01
C SER A 195 -6.45 0.21 -3.44
N ALA A 196 -7.17 1.32 -3.24
CA ALA A 196 -8.61 1.25 -3.04
C ALA A 196 -9.30 1.10 -4.41
N ARG A 197 -10.23 0.17 -4.51
CA ARG A 197 -11.01 -0.09 -5.73
C ARG A 197 -12.50 0.07 -5.46
N TYR A 198 -13.24 0.35 -6.52
CA TYR A 198 -14.71 0.48 -6.48
C TYR A 198 -15.17 1.63 -5.57
N MET A 199 -14.47 2.77 -5.62
CA MET A 199 -14.81 3.91 -4.77
C MET A 199 -15.91 4.74 -5.43
N ASP A 200 -17.07 4.82 -4.78
CA ASP A 200 -18.22 5.55 -5.25
C ASP A 200 -18.41 6.90 -4.57
N TYR A 201 -18.94 7.85 -5.34
CA TYR A 201 -19.57 9.06 -4.85
C TYR A 201 -21.02 9.09 -5.35
N ASN A 202 -21.97 9.25 -4.44
CA ASN A 202 -23.37 9.47 -4.79
C ASN A 202 -23.76 10.93 -4.52
N ASP A 203 -23.50 11.42 -3.31
CA ASP A 203 -23.69 12.82 -2.92
C ASP A 203 -22.75 13.23 -1.77
N SER A 204 -22.87 14.47 -1.25
CA SER A 204 -22.01 15.00 -0.19
C SER A 204 -22.11 14.26 1.16
N THR A 205 -23.14 13.44 1.33
CA THR A 205 -23.40 12.63 2.53
C THR A 205 -23.26 11.12 2.29
N HIS A 206 -23.28 10.68 1.04
CA HIS A 206 -23.16 9.29 0.61
C HIS A 206 -21.97 9.14 -0.34
N TYR A 207 -20.83 8.75 0.23
CA TYR A 207 -19.61 8.51 -0.52
C TYR A 207 -18.75 7.50 0.23
N ASP A 208 -17.95 6.78 -0.53
CA ASP A 208 -17.13 5.71 0.01
C ASP A 208 -15.83 6.23 0.59
N GLN A 209 -15.41 5.59 1.68
CA GLN A 209 -14.13 5.85 2.32
C GLN A 209 -13.58 4.56 2.92
N ILE A 210 -12.29 4.30 2.68
CA ILE A 210 -11.54 3.25 3.36
C ILE A 210 -10.24 3.87 3.85
N ASN A 211 -9.99 3.77 5.15
CA ASN A 211 -8.69 4.10 5.73
C ASN A 211 -8.10 2.84 6.34
N TRP A 212 -6.78 2.69 6.21
CA TRP A 212 -6.01 1.66 6.90
C TRP A 212 -4.83 2.30 7.63
N THR A 213 -4.44 1.73 8.76
CA THR A 213 -3.36 2.28 9.61
C THR A 213 -2.24 1.28 9.88
N GLY A 214 -2.37 0.05 9.39
CA GLY A 214 -1.36 -0.97 9.56
C GLY A 214 -1.26 -1.87 8.35
N VAL A 215 -0.03 -2.21 7.97
CA VAL A 215 0.31 -3.21 6.96
C VAL A 215 1.41 -4.09 7.55
N TRP A 216 1.19 -5.39 7.56
CA TRP A 216 2.17 -6.39 8.00
C TRP A 216 2.42 -7.37 6.86
N VAL A 217 3.67 -7.82 6.76
CA VAL A 217 4.10 -8.79 5.76
C VAL A 217 4.80 -9.91 6.50
N ASP A 218 4.17 -11.08 6.48
CA ASP A 218 4.73 -12.31 7.03
C ASP A 218 5.28 -13.16 5.88
N VAL A 219 6.46 -13.73 6.07
CA VAL A 219 7.10 -14.59 5.07
C VAL A 219 7.29 -15.98 5.63
N PHE A 220 6.85 -16.96 4.85
CA PHE A 220 7.03 -18.38 5.12
C PHE A 220 8.06 -18.92 4.14
N SER A 221 9.15 -19.46 4.68
CA SER A 221 10.30 -19.96 3.93
C SER A 221 10.76 -21.29 4.50
N GLU A 222 11.28 -22.18 3.66
CA GLU A 222 12.17 -23.22 4.16
C GLU A 222 13.55 -22.56 4.39
N GLN A 223 14.00 -22.46 5.65
CA GLN A 223 15.33 -21.94 5.95
C GLN A 223 16.42 -22.85 5.37
N GLU A 224 17.60 -22.28 5.05
CA GLU A 224 18.80 -23.05 4.73
C GLU A 224 19.12 -24.08 5.84
N PHE A 225 19.79 -25.17 5.47
CA PHE A 225 20.47 -25.99 6.47
C PHE A 225 21.59 -25.15 7.11
N LEU A 226 21.33 -24.61 8.30
CA LEU A 226 22.35 -23.94 9.08
C LEU A 226 23.41 -24.94 9.52
N ASN A 227 24.65 -24.72 9.07
CA ASN A 227 25.79 -25.51 9.51
C ASN A 227 25.99 -25.35 11.03
N ASP A 228 26.10 -26.47 11.72
CA ASP A 228 26.49 -26.50 13.12
C ASP A 228 28.01 -26.40 13.29
N SER A 229 28.45 -26.15 14.52
CA SER A 229 29.85 -26.28 14.90
C SER A 229 30.36 -27.70 14.63
N PHE A 230 31.54 -27.80 14.00
CA PHE A 230 32.18 -29.08 13.76
C PHE A 230 32.41 -29.87 15.05
N ARG A 231 32.09 -31.16 15.00
CA ARG A 231 32.41 -32.14 16.04
C ARG A 231 33.44 -33.10 15.49
N GLU A 232 34.64 -33.06 16.06
CA GLU A 232 35.71 -33.97 15.71
C GLU A 232 35.47 -35.34 16.37
N PHE A 233 35.54 -36.41 15.57
CA PHE A 233 35.53 -37.78 16.08
C PHE A 233 36.93 -38.20 16.49
N ASN A 234 37.13 -38.46 17.78
CA ASN A 234 38.39 -38.92 18.35
C ASN A 234 38.25 -40.29 19.03
N SER A 235 39.37 -40.90 19.41
CA SER A 235 39.43 -42.26 19.98
C SER A 235 38.63 -42.46 21.28
N SER A 236 38.19 -41.38 21.95
CA SER A 236 37.37 -41.49 23.16
C SER A 236 35.87 -41.66 22.88
N ILE A 237 35.40 -41.28 21.69
CA ILE A 237 33.99 -41.38 21.25
C ILE A 237 33.80 -42.32 20.05
N CYS A 238 34.88 -42.96 19.63
CA CYS A 238 34.89 -44.00 18.62
C CYS A 238 35.14 -45.36 19.27
N LEU A 239 34.25 -46.32 19.02
CA LEU A 239 34.48 -47.73 19.37
C LEU A 239 35.59 -48.33 18.51
N ASN A 240 35.74 -47.86 17.27
CA ASN A 240 36.84 -48.15 16.34
C ASN A 240 36.83 -47.13 15.18
N ASP A 241 37.80 -47.23 14.25
CA ASP A 241 37.97 -46.35 13.07
C ASP A 241 36.82 -46.37 12.04
N THR A 242 35.75 -47.10 12.33
CA THR A 242 34.56 -47.24 11.47
C THR A 242 33.25 -47.00 12.19
N VAL A 243 33.26 -46.87 13.53
CA VAL A 243 32.07 -46.70 14.36
C VAL A 243 32.36 -45.67 15.45
N CYS A 244 31.80 -44.47 15.27
CA CYS A 244 31.85 -43.37 16.23
C CYS A 244 30.44 -42.90 16.52
N TRP A 245 30.23 -42.31 17.70
CA TRP A 245 28.95 -41.72 18.08
C TRP A 245 29.17 -40.31 18.63
N SER A 246 28.17 -39.46 18.45
CA SER A 246 28.11 -38.11 19.02
C SER A 246 26.66 -37.76 19.31
N ASN A 247 26.43 -37.11 20.45
CA ASN A 247 25.12 -36.58 20.79
C ASN A 247 25.08 -35.09 20.44
N VAL A 248 24.12 -34.71 19.61
CA VAL A 248 23.85 -33.32 19.25
C VAL A 248 22.46 -32.98 19.73
N THR A 249 22.35 -31.97 20.60
CA THR A 249 21.07 -31.46 21.08
C THR A 249 20.84 -30.07 20.48
N LYS A 250 19.65 -29.87 19.92
CA LYS A 250 19.22 -28.60 19.35
C LYS A 250 17.91 -28.17 19.98
N THR A 251 17.83 -26.89 20.33
CA THR A 251 16.56 -26.26 20.69
C THR A 251 15.87 -25.86 19.40
N VAL A 252 14.62 -26.27 19.26
CA VAL A 252 13.76 -25.97 18.11
C VAL A 252 12.57 -25.14 18.57
N THR A 253 11.82 -24.57 17.63
CA THR A 253 10.62 -23.79 17.94
C THR A 253 9.58 -24.62 18.71
N SER A 254 8.87 -23.97 19.64
CA SER A 254 7.71 -24.55 20.35
C SER A 254 6.41 -24.46 19.54
N GLN A 255 6.45 -23.90 18.33
CA GLN A 255 5.30 -23.78 17.45
C GLN A 255 4.88 -25.15 16.92
N VAL A 256 3.68 -25.60 17.28
CA VAL A 256 3.06 -26.83 16.76
C VAL A 256 2.80 -26.70 15.26
N GLY A 257 3.10 -27.78 14.52
CA GLY A 257 2.96 -27.84 13.06
C GLY A 257 4.19 -27.36 12.28
N ALA A 258 5.21 -26.83 12.95
CA ALA A 258 6.48 -26.49 12.30
C ALA A 258 7.20 -27.76 11.83
N THR A 259 7.73 -27.74 10.60
CA THR A 259 8.55 -28.82 10.04
C THR A 259 10.02 -28.54 10.29
N ILE A 260 10.68 -29.43 11.03
CA ILE A 260 12.11 -29.41 11.26
C ILE A 260 12.74 -30.37 10.25
N LYS A 261 13.77 -29.91 9.52
CA LYS A 261 14.57 -30.75 8.61
C LYS A 261 16.03 -30.76 9.08
N TRP A 262 16.72 -31.89 8.98
CA TRP A 262 18.16 -31.98 9.26
C TRP A 262 18.85 -33.01 8.36
N MET A 263 20.15 -32.85 8.19
CA MET A 263 21.03 -33.82 7.55
C MET A 263 22.40 -33.79 8.22
N VAL A 264 23.18 -34.87 8.09
CA VAL A 264 24.51 -34.98 8.70
C VAL A 264 25.56 -35.03 7.60
N TYR A 265 26.51 -34.10 7.67
CA TYR A 265 27.74 -34.12 6.88
C TYR A 265 28.86 -34.76 7.69
N ALA A 266 29.63 -35.64 7.04
CA ALA A 266 30.83 -36.23 7.62
C ALA A 266 31.99 -36.08 6.64
N ARG A 267 33.13 -35.60 7.15
CA ARG A 267 34.39 -35.51 6.40
C ARG A 267 35.34 -36.59 6.87
N ASP A 268 35.92 -37.36 5.94
CA ASP A 268 36.95 -38.33 6.27
C ASP A 268 38.34 -37.67 6.43
N LEU A 269 39.34 -38.47 6.87
CA LEU A 269 40.71 -38.01 7.08
C LEU A 269 41.46 -37.61 5.79
N VAL A 270 40.95 -38.00 4.62
CA VAL A 270 41.50 -37.66 3.30
C VAL A 270 40.80 -36.42 2.73
N GLY A 271 39.76 -35.94 3.43
CA GLY A 271 39.04 -34.73 3.11
C GLY A 271 37.79 -34.95 2.26
N ASN A 272 37.38 -36.19 2.00
CA ASN A 272 36.14 -36.47 1.27
C ASN A 272 34.93 -36.20 2.14
N TRP A 273 33.91 -35.57 1.57
CA TRP A 273 32.64 -35.30 2.22
C TRP A 273 31.60 -36.35 1.83
N ASN A 274 30.87 -36.83 2.83
CA ASN A 274 29.67 -37.64 2.65
C ASN A 274 28.51 -36.99 3.41
N GLN A 275 27.29 -37.25 2.95
CA GLN A 275 26.08 -36.72 3.57
C GLN A 275 25.01 -37.81 3.71
N THR A 276 24.16 -37.68 4.73
CA THR A 276 22.93 -38.46 4.83
C THR A 276 21.85 -37.90 3.89
N PRO A 277 20.75 -38.63 3.66
CA PRO A 277 19.50 -38.02 3.22
C PRO A 277 19.03 -36.93 4.19
N ILE A 278 18.06 -36.14 3.74
CA ILE A 278 17.34 -35.19 4.60
C ILE A 278 16.33 -35.97 5.44
N TYR A 279 16.42 -35.80 6.74
CA TYR A 279 15.42 -36.24 7.71
C TYR A 279 14.48 -35.08 8.03
N SER A 280 13.24 -35.39 8.40
CA SER A 280 12.27 -34.38 8.82
C SER A 280 11.39 -34.84 9.97
N TYR A 281 10.89 -33.87 10.73
CA TYR A 281 9.95 -34.08 11.84
C TYR A 281 8.98 -32.90 11.91
N VAL A 282 7.67 -33.19 12.00
CA VAL A 282 6.65 -32.17 12.23
C VAL A 282 6.38 -32.10 13.73
N THR A 283 6.53 -30.91 14.30
CA THR A 283 6.26 -30.66 15.71
C THR A 283 4.79 -30.89 16.04
N THR A 284 4.52 -31.63 17.10
CA THR A 284 3.17 -31.89 17.61
C THR A 284 3.02 -31.25 18.99
N SER A 285 1.80 -30.88 19.38
CA SER A 285 1.54 -30.57 20.78
C SER A 285 1.81 -31.80 21.63
N GLU A 286 2.46 -31.64 22.79
CA GLU A 286 2.46 -32.72 23.78
C GLU A 286 1.01 -32.98 24.21
N GLU A 287 0.55 -34.23 24.09
CA GLU A 287 -0.54 -34.67 24.94
C GLU A 287 -0.02 -34.62 26.39
N VAL A 288 -0.50 -33.65 27.15
CA VAL A 288 -0.18 -33.53 28.58
C VAL A 288 -0.78 -34.73 29.30
N THR A 289 -0.02 -35.82 29.38
CA THR A 289 -0.27 -36.86 30.37
C THR A 289 0.39 -36.39 31.66
N THR A 290 -0.44 -35.97 32.61
CA THR A 290 -0.01 -35.43 33.90
C THR A 290 0.69 -36.50 34.74
N THR A 291 1.99 -36.70 34.53
CA THR A 291 2.91 -37.26 35.54
C THR A 291 4.35 -36.85 35.23
N THR A 292 4.87 -35.90 36.02
CA THR A 292 6.30 -35.60 36.28
C THR A 292 7.25 -35.41 35.08
N LEU A 293 7.85 -34.20 35.00
CA LEU A 293 8.88 -33.71 34.06
C LEU A 293 9.73 -34.80 33.35
N PRO A 294 10.01 -34.57 32.06
CA PRO A 294 11.38 -34.13 31.75
C PRO A 294 11.47 -33.08 30.63
N ASN A 295 12.60 -32.37 30.62
CA ASN A 295 13.10 -31.67 29.44
C ASN A 295 13.02 -32.60 28.22
N ILE A 296 12.39 -32.13 27.13
CA ILE A 296 12.38 -32.85 25.86
C ILE A 296 13.82 -32.90 25.33
N MET A 297 14.49 -34.02 25.58
CA MET A 297 15.76 -34.38 24.99
C MET A 297 15.45 -35.33 23.84
N SER A 298 15.42 -34.81 22.62
CA SER A 298 15.41 -35.68 21.44
C SER A 298 16.84 -36.20 21.23
N ILE A 299 17.08 -37.45 21.61
CA ILE A 299 18.34 -38.16 21.35
C ILE A 299 18.18 -38.83 19.98
N PHE A 300 18.87 -38.31 18.97
CA PHE A 300 18.97 -38.97 17.67
C PHE A 300 20.25 -39.81 17.60
N GLU A 301 20.12 -41.13 17.76
CA GLU A 301 21.22 -42.06 17.47
C GLU A 301 21.31 -42.30 15.96
N THR A 302 22.35 -41.78 15.32
CA THR A 302 22.64 -42.09 13.90
C THR A 302 23.84 -43.02 13.79
N TYR A 303 23.63 -44.24 13.29
CA TYR A 303 24.71 -45.19 12.99
C TYR A 303 25.28 -44.91 11.60
N LEU A 304 26.46 -44.30 11.52
CA LEU A 304 27.23 -44.21 10.27
C LEU A 304 28.06 -45.49 10.09
N ARG A 305 27.71 -46.33 9.11
CA ARG A 305 28.58 -47.44 8.68
C ARG A 305 29.48 -46.99 7.54
N ARG A 306 30.79 -47.14 7.72
CA ARG A 306 31.77 -47.05 6.64
C ARG A 306 31.55 -48.20 5.66
N ARG A 307 31.24 -47.91 4.39
CA ARG A 307 31.44 -48.90 3.32
C ARG A 307 32.94 -48.97 3.05
N GLY A 308 33.52 -50.15 3.25
CA GLY A 308 34.89 -50.46 2.82
C GLY A 308 35.00 -50.56 1.31
#